data_AF-A0A6M3IST5-F1
#
_entry.id   AF-A0A6M3IST5-F1
#
_cell.length_a   1.000
_cell.length_b   1.000
_cell.length_c   1.000
_cell.angle_alpha   90.00
_cell.angle_beta   90.00
_cell.angle_gamma   90.00
#
_symmetry.space_group_name_H-M   'P 1'
#
loop_
_entity.id
_entity.type
_entity.pdbx_description
1 polymer ?
#
loop_
_entity_poly.entity_id
_entity_poly.type
_entity_poly.pdbx_seq_one_letter_code
_entity_poly.pdbx_strand_id
1 'polypeptide(L)'
;MKRFFLTILAFLVMAGVCFGAGDTWLWTLDSPLNGHDGKVVARIIVTTYLANSDDNTLVNLTLYDSYHTDGTNEGNHKSIFGWYLRRVDIIPGATGPLDDSDLYIYSPTASTFDVLNGSGVNQVDNATTRWIHPSDGVSSIKRLITGPLVLNISGNTTNSATGTVTLIIEPTP
;
A
#
# COMPACT_ATOMS: atom_id res chain seq x y z
N MET A 1 -20.94 -6.59 -4.89
CA MET A 1 -20.53 -5.20 -5.20
C MET A 1 -20.99 -4.18 -4.16
N LYS A 2 -22.29 -4.08 -3.79
CA LYS A 2 -22.77 -3.07 -2.82
C LYS A 2 -22.08 -3.10 -1.44
N ARG A 3 -21.77 -4.29 -0.89
CA ARG A 3 -21.06 -4.41 0.40
C ARG A 3 -19.59 -3.99 0.31
N PHE A 4 -18.89 -4.34 -0.78
CA PHE A 4 -17.50 -3.96 -1.04
C PHE A 4 -17.33 -2.44 -1.20
N PHE A 5 -18.26 -1.79 -1.91
CA PHE A 5 -18.28 -0.34 -2.06
C PHE A 5 -18.55 0.39 -0.74
N LEU A 6 -19.44 -0.15 0.11
CA LEU A 6 -19.70 0.41 1.44
C LEU A 6 -18.49 0.28 2.37
N THR A 7 -17.73 -0.81 2.28
CA THR A 7 -16.52 -1.00 3.09
C THR A 7 -15.43 -0.02 2.67
N ILE A 8 -15.16 0.13 1.36
CA ILE A 8 -14.18 1.12 0.87
C ILE A 8 -14.60 2.55 1.25
N LEU A 9 -15.90 2.86 1.14
CA LEU A 9 -16.41 4.18 1.54
C LEU A 9 -16.27 4.43 3.05
N ALA A 10 -16.51 3.42 3.88
CA ALA A 10 -16.28 3.53 5.33
C ALA A 10 -14.80 3.71 5.67
N PHE A 11 -13.89 3.08 4.91
CA PHE A 11 -12.44 3.27 5.02
C PHE A 11 -12.01 4.71 4.70
N LEU A 12 -12.57 5.30 3.65
CA LEU A 12 -12.30 6.70 3.27
C LEU A 12 -12.79 7.70 4.33
N VAL A 13 -13.90 7.41 5.01
CA VAL A 13 -14.47 8.29 6.05
C VAL A 13 -13.71 8.19 7.38
N MET A 14 -13.19 7.01 7.73
CA MET A 14 -12.41 6.80 8.96
C MET A 14 -11.03 7.46 8.92
N ALA A 15 -10.43 7.66 7.74
CA ALA A 15 -9.17 8.39 7.61
C ALA A 15 -9.28 9.90 7.97
N GLY A 16 -10.50 10.43 8.09
CA GLY A 16 -10.77 11.86 8.33
C GLY A 16 -11.01 12.27 9.79
N VAL A 17 -11.05 11.34 10.75
CA VAL A 17 -11.27 11.68 12.17
C VAL A 17 -9.95 12.03 12.84
N CYS A 18 -9.60 13.32 12.85
CA CYS A 18 -8.51 13.97 13.61
C CYS A 18 -7.67 13.05 14.52
N PHE A 19 -6.51 12.63 14.03
CA PHE A 19 -5.54 11.82 14.79
C PHE A 19 -4.31 12.66 15.16
N GLY A 20 -3.69 12.34 16.29
CA GLY A 20 -2.47 12.99 16.76
C GLY A 20 -1.29 12.71 15.83
N ALA A 21 -0.38 13.68 15.70
CA ALA A 21 0.87 13.50 14.98
C ALA A 21 1.73 12.38 15.61
N GLY A 22 2.31 11.52 14.78
CA GLY A 22 3.30 10.52 15.20
C GLY A 22 2.83 9.06 15.21
N ASP A 23 1.52 8.78 15.12
CA ASP A 23 1.03 7.39 15.12
C ASP A 23 0.82 6.85 13.70
N THR A 24 1.47 5.72 13.39
CA THR A 24 1.29 4.99 12.14
C THR A 24 0.27 3.87 12.36
N TRP A 25 -0.98 4.08 11.95
CA TRP A 25 -2.03 3.08 12.08
C TRP A 25 -2.15 2.24 10.82
N LEU A 26 -1.88 0.94 10.94
CA LEU A 26 -2.07 -0.03 9.87
C LEU A 26 -3.44 -0.69 10.03
N TRP A 27 -4.37 -0.37 9.14
CA TRP A 27 -5.57 -1.19 8.92
C TRP A 27 -5.49 -1.83 7.55
N THR A 28 -5.13 -3.11 7.54
CA THR A 28 -5.02 -3.90 6.32
C THR A 28 -6.35 -4.59 6.03
N LEU A 29 -7.05 -4.14 4.99
CA LEU A 29 -8.13 -4.94 4.41
C LEU A 29 -7.55 -5.85 3.33
N ASP A 30 -7.59 -7.16 3.56
CA ASP A 30 -7.31 -8.19 2.56
C ASP A 30 -8.62 -8.76 2.02
N SER A 31 -8.96 -8.41 0.79
CA SER A 31 -10.20 -8.85 0.14
C SER A 31 -9.91 -9.70 -1.09
N PRO A 32 -10.30 -11.01 -1.09
CA PRO A 32 -10.21 -11.82 -2.30
C PRO A 32 -11.29 -11.40 -3.30
N LEU A 33 -10.88 -11.18 -4.54
CA LEU A 33 -11.76 -11.10 -5.69
C LEU A 33 -11.87 -12.48 -6.30
N ASN A 34 -13.08 -13.04 -6.33
CA ASN A 34 -13.34 -14.34 -6.92
C ASN A 34 -13.80 -14.20 -8.37
N GLY A 35 -13.27 -15.05 -9.24
CA GLY A 35 -13.75 -15.25 -10.60
C GLY A 35 -15.12 -15.92 -10.61
N HIS A 36 -15.68 -16.04 -11.81
CA HIS A 36 -16.98 -16.70 -12.02
C HIS A 36 -16.97 -18.18 -11.59
N ASP A 37 -15.80 -18.82 -11.61
CA ASP A 37 -15.58 -20.19 -11.16
C ASP A 37 -15.36 -20.32 -9.63
N GLY A 38 -15.46 -19.21 -8.88
CA GLY A 38 -15.24 -19.16 -7.45
C GLY A 38 -13.76 -19.18 -7.03
N LYS A 39 -12.82 -19.22 -7.98
CA LYS A 39 -11.39 -19.14 -7.67
C LYS A 39 -10.98 -17.71 -7.40
N VAL A 40 -10.01 -17.51 -6.51
CA VAL A 40 -9.45 -16.18 -6.26
C VAL A 40 -8.64 -15.75 -7.48
N VAL A 41 -9.02 -14.64 -8.11
CA VAL A 41 -8.34 -14.06 -9.28
C VAL A 41 -7.49 -12.84 -8.93
N ALA A 42 -7.76 -12.22 -7.79
CA ALA A 42 -6.93 -11.15 -7.23
C ALA A 42 -7.16 -11.03 -5.73
N ARG A 43 -6.24 -10.39 -5.02
CA ARG A 43 -6.44 -9.87 -3.68
C ARG A 43 -6.15 -8.38 -3.68
N ILE A 44 -6.94 -7.65 -2.91
CA ILE A 44 -6.78 -6.21 -2.72
C ILE A 44 -6.34 -6.01 -1.28
N ILE A 45 -5.20 -5.33 -1.11
CA ILE A 45 -4.62 -4.98 0.19
C ILE A 45 -4.68 -3.46 0.30
N VAL A 46 -5.50 -2.94 1.20
CA VAL A 46 -5.64 -1.49 1.42
C VAL A 46 -4.92 -1.11 2.69
N THR A 47 -4.15 -0.02 2.63
CA THR A 47 -3.36 0.50 3.74
C THR A 47 -3.49 2.01 3.79
N THR A 48 -3.91 2.56 4.91
CA THR A 48 -3.90 4.01 5.17
C THR A 48 -2.58 4.41 5.83
N TYR A 49 -2.06 5.59 5.50
CA TYR A 49 -0.87 6.14 6.14
C TYR A 49 -1.11 7.56 6.66
N LEU A 50 -0.37 7.92 7.71
CA LEU A 50 -0.19 9.27 8.19
C LEU A 50 1.28 9.64 8.03
N ALA A 51 1.49 10.76 7.36
CA ALA A 51 2.74 11.39 7.04
C ALA A 51 3.04 12.49 8.05
N ASN A 52 4.22 12.53 8.66
CA ASN A 52 4.65 13.67 9.47
C ASN A 52 5.48 14.65 8.61
N SER A 53 5.29 15.96 8.80
CA SER A 53 6.14 17.01 8.22
C SER A 53 7.57 17.00 8.77
N ASP A 54 7.77 16.52 10.00
CA ASP A 54 9.01 16.78 10.74
C ASP A 54 10.16 15.83 10.41
N ASP A 55 9.87 14.64 9.87
CA ASP A 55 10.87 13.58 9.68
C ASP A 55 11.27 13.35 8.21
N ASN A 56 10.70 14.08 7.25
CA ASN A 56 10.91 13.96 5.79
C ASN A 56 10.77 12.53 5.22
N THR A 57 10.35 11.58 6.04
CA THR A 57 10.32 10.15 5.77
C THR A 57 9.12 9.57 6.50
N LEU A 58 8.32 8.81 5.77
CA LEU A 58 7.10 8.22 6.26
C LEU A 58 7.28 6.72 6.29
N VAL A 59 7.07 6.19 7.49
CA VAL A 59 6.69 4.81 7.83
C VAL A 59 7.32 3.74 6.93
N ASN A 60 8.36 3.06 7.44
CA ASN A 60 8.69 1.74 6.92
C ASN A 60 7.58 0.77 7.34
N LEU A 61 6.57 0.64 6.48
CA LEU A 61 5.38 -0.14 6.79
C LEU A 61 5.45 -1.50 6.11
N THR A 62 5.62 -2.56 6.89
CA THR A 62 5.49 -3.92 6.37
C THR A 62 4.04 -4.15 5.95
N LEU A 63 3.79 -4.09 4.64
CA LEU A 63 2.48 -4.29 4.02
C LEU A 63 1.99 -5.72 4.21
N TYR A 64 2.92 -6.67 4.40
CA TYR A 64 2.60 -8.06 4.63
C TYR A 64 3.82 -8.85 5.15
N ASP A 65 3.69 -9.48 6.32
CA ASP A 65 4.61 -10.51 6.85
C ASP A 65 3.83 -11.80 7.06
N SER A 66 4.42 -12.93 6.70
CA SER A 66 3.93 -14.27 7.03
C SER A 66 3.97 -14.58 8.55
N TYR A 67 4.61 -13.74 9.36
CA TYR A 67 4.79 -13.94 10.80
C TYR A 67 4.23 -12.77 11.62
N HIS A 68 2.99 -12.90 12.13
CA HIS A 68 2.64 -12.22 13.36
C HIS A 68 3.10 -13.08 14.54
N THR A 69 4.14 -12.62 15.24
CA THR A 69 4.72 -13.29 16.43
C THR A 69 4.05 -12.92 17.74
N ASP A 70 3.09 -11.99 17.78
CA ASP A 70 2.53 -11.49 19.04
C ASP A 70 1.39 -12.34 19.63
N GLY A 71 0.95 -13.40 18.94
CA GLY A 71 -0.04 -14.33 19.46
C GLY A 71 -1.42 -13.71 19.72
N THR A 72 -1.64 -12.48 19.29
CA THR A 72 -2.96 -11.86 19.30
C THR A 72 -3.64 -12.18 17.97
N ASN A 73 -4.77 -12.90 18.04
CA ASN A 73 -5.54 -13.31 16.87
C ASN A 73 -6.29 -12.12 16.24
N GLU A 74 -5.57 -11.09 15.79
CA GLU A 74 -6.12 -10.02 14.98
C GLU A 74 -5.79 -10.27 13.50
N GLY A 75 -6.64 -11.11 12.88
CA GLY A 75 -6.68 -11.28 11.42
C GLY A 75 -5.78 -12.40 10.87
N ASN A 76 -6.41 -13.45 10.33
CA ASN A 76 -5.75 -14.44 9.47
C ASN A 76 -5.28 -13.78 8.16
N HIS A 77 -4.23 -12.97 8.21
CA HIS A 77 -3.57 -12.47 7.02
C HIS A 77 -2.96 -13.69 6.30
N LYS A 78 -3.40 -13.98 5.06
CA LYS A 78 -2.90 -15.10 4.26
C LYS A 78 -1.66 -14.72 3.46
N SER A 79 -0.62 -15.56 3.47
CA SER A 79 0.65 -15.20 2.81
C SER A 79 0.44 -14.66 1.40
N ILE A 80 1.06 -13.52 1.09
CA ILE A 80 1.06 -12.95 -0.27
C ILE A 80 2.29 -13.42 -1.06
N PHE A 81 3.16 -14.21 -0.45
CA PHE A 81 4.32 -14.76 -1.15
C PHE A 81 3.85 -15.73 -2.23
N GLY A 82 4.47 -15.66 -3.41
CA GLY A 82 4.02 -16.41 -4.58
C GLY A 82 2.86 -15.75 -5.34
N TRP A 83 2.44 -14.54 -4.98
CA TRP A 83 1.53 -13.72 -5.78
C TRP A 83 2.32 -12.73 -6.64
N TYR A 84 1.72 -12.27 -7.74
CA TYR A 84 2.24 -11.15 -8.51
C TYR A 84 1.63 -9.84 -8.01
N LEU A 85 2.47 -8.89 -7.59
CA LEU A 85 2.08 -7.49 -7.52
C LEU A 85 1.79 -7.00 -8.94
N ARG A 86 0.60 -6.46 -9.17
CA ARG A 86 0.18 -5.97 -10.49
C ARG A 86 0.09 -4.46 -10.54
N ARG A 87 -0.43 -3.84 -9.47
CA ARG A 87 -0.71 -2.42 -9.44
C ARG A 87 -0.68 -1.90 -8.02
N VAL A 88 -0.25 -0.67 -7.86
CA VAL A 88 -0.34 0.11 -6.64
C VAL A 88 -1.16 1.34 -6.94
N ASP A 89 -2.26 1.52 -6.23
CA ASP A 89 -3.07 2.73 -6.31
C ASP A 89 -2.78 3.61 -5.11
N ILE A 90 -2.64 4.91 -5.34
CA ILE A 90 -2.41 5.92 -4.31
C ILE A 90 -3.54 6.91 -4.39
N ILE A 91 -4.21 7.12 -3.26
CA ILE A 91 -5.35 8.02 -3.13
C ILE A 91 -5.01 9.02 -2.01
N PRO A 92 -4.96 10.33 -2.29
CA PRO A 92 -4.76 11.33 -1.25
C PRO A 92 -5.91 11.29 -0.24
N GLY A 93 -5.57 11.48 1.04
CA GLY A 93 -6.52 11.64 2.12
C GLY A 93 -7.05 13.07 2.19
N ALA A 94 -7.75 13.40 3.28
CA ALA A 94 -8.27 14.76 3.51
C ALA A 94 -7.16 15.82 3.56
N THR A 95 -5.97 15.40 3.95
CA THR A 95 -4.76 16.24 3.99
C THR A 95 -3.68 15.57 3.15
N GLY A 96 -3.73 15.54 1.82
CA GLY A 96 -2.65 14.91 1.05
C GLY A 96 -1.31 15.69 1.10
N PRO A 97 -0.19 15.11 0.63
CA PRO A 97 1.11 15.79 0.56
C PRO A 97 1.06 17.04 -0.33
N LEU A 98 1.56 18.17 0.17
CA LEU A 98 1.64 19.41 -0.62
C LEU A 98 2.85 19.43 -1.56
N ASP A 99 3.88 18.65 -1.24
CA ASP A 99 5.04 18.44 -2.10
C ASP A 99 4.82 17.20 -2.98
N ASP A 100 5.35 17.23 -4.20
CA ASP A 100 5.47 16.02 -5.03
C ASP A 100 6.38 15.02 -4.30
N SER A 101 5.76 14.05 -3.66
CA SER A 101 6.43 13.09 -2.80
C SER A 101 6.64 11.77 -3.52
N ASP A 102 7.67 11.04 -3.10
CA ASP A 102 8.04 9.75 -3.69
C ASP A 102 7.34 8.60 -2.97
N LEU A 103 6.97 7.57 -3.74
CA LEU A 103 6.53 6.28 -3.24
C LEU A 103 7.57 5.21 -3.58
N TYR A 104 7.95 4.42 -2.59
CA TYR A 104 8.75 3.22 -2.78
C TYR A 104 8.07 1.99 -2.16
N ILE A 105 8.26 0.83 -2.78
CA ILE A 105 7.91 -0.44 -2.16
C ILE A 105 9.16 -1.32 -2.17
N TYR A 106 9.76 -1.50 -1.00
CA TYR A 106 10.96 -2.28 -0.86
C TYR A 106 10.64 -3.75 -0.56
N SER A 107 11.38 -4.66 -1.18
CA SER A 107 11.50 -6.02 -0.64
C SER A 107 12.80 -6.12 0.16
N PRO A 108 12.76 -6.34 1.49
CA PRO A 108 13.94 -6.32 2.35
C PRO A 108 14.76 -7.63 2.28
N THR A 109 14.63 -8.40 1.20
CA THR A 109 15.58 -9.49 0.89
C THR A 109 16.99 -8.92 0.66
N ALA A 110 18.03 -9.77 0.62
CA ALA A 110 19.46 -9.42 0.69
C ALA A 110 19.98 -8.26 -0.20
N SER A 111 19.21 -7.84 -1.21
CA SER A 111 19.34 -6.56 -1.88
C SER A 111 18.04 -5.78 -1.69
N THR A 112 18.00 -4.78 -0.80
CA THR A 112 16.86 -3.87 -0.66
C THR A 112 16.55 -3.27 -2.03
N PHE A 113 15.50 -3.76 -2.69
CA PHE A 113 15.14 -3.41 -4.06
C PHE A 113 13.75 -2.77 -4.07
N ASP A 114 13.65 -1.59 -4.67
CA ASP A 114 12.36 -0.96 -4.95
C ASP A 114 11.66 -1.71 -6.08
N VAL A 115 10.56 -2.39 -5.77
CA VAL A 115 9.78 -3.17 -6.74
C VAL A 115 9.08 -2.29 -7.77
N LEU A 116 8.98 -0.98 -7.53
CA LEU A 116 8.49 0.00 -8.49
C LEU A 116 9.57 0.49 -9.44
N ASN A 117 10.85 0.22 -9.12
CA ASN A 117 12.02 0.62 -9.89
C ASN A 117 11.98 2.11 -10.30
N GLY A 118 11.70 2.99 -9.33
CA GLY A 118 11.62 4.43 -9.54
C GLY A 118 10.31 4.94 -10.16
N SER A 119 9.38 4.05 -10.52
CA SER A 119 8.07 4.47 -11.07
C SER A 119 7.20 5.23 -10.07
N GLY A 120 7.55 5.21 -8.78
CA GLY A 120 6.88 5.96 -7.71
C GLY A 120 7.46 7.34 -7.41
N VAL A 121 8.49 7.77 -8.13
CA VAL A 121 9.12 9.09 -7.92
C VAL A 121 8.16 10.22 -8.32
N ASN A 122 8.03 11.22 -7.44
CA ASN A 122 7.12 12.37 -7.56
C ASN A 122 5.67 11.96 -7.85
N GLN A 123 5.24 10.80 -7.35
CA GLN A 123 3.91 10.25 -7.63
C GLN A 123 2.85 10.55 -6.55
N VAL A 124 3.22 11.03 -5.37
CA VAL A 124 2.27 11.27 -4.28
C VAL A 124 2.04 12.76 -4.09
N ASP A 125 0.81 13.23 -4.30
CA ASP A 125 0.40 14.63 -4.14
C ASP A 125 -0.95 14.73 -3.41
N ASN A 126 -1.49 15.95 -3.24
CA ASN A 126 -2.75 16.20 -2.53
C ASN A 126 -4.02 16.15 -3.38
N ALA A 127 -3.92 15.91 -4.69
CA ALA A 127 -5.01 16.14 -5.62
C ALA A 127 -5.34 14.94 -6.50
N THR A 128 -4.36 14.04 -6.71
CA THR A 128 -4.38 13.09 -7.80
C THR A 128 -4.37 11.67 -7.28
N THR A 129 -5.42 10.92 -7.63
CA THR A 129 -5.35 9.47 -7.54
C THR A 129 -4.45 8.93 -8.65
N ARG A 130 -3.37 8.24 -8.28
CA ARG A 130 -2.40 7.67 -9.22
C ARG A 130 -2.37 6.15 -9.11
N TRP A 131 -1.96 5.52 -10.21
CA TRP A 131 -1.82 4.07 -10.30
C TRP A 131 -0.47 3.76 -10.93
N ILE A 132 0.27 2.87 -10.29
CA ILE A 132 1.67 2.59 -10.59
C ILE A 132 1.83 1.09 -10.81
N HIS A 133 2.53 0.72 -11.87
CA HIS A 133 2.91 -0.65 -12.11
C HIS A 133 4.30 -0.93 -11.55
N PRO A 134 4.52 -2.11 -10.94
CA PRO A 134 5.87 -2.53 -10.62
C PRO A 134 6.64 -2.75 -11.92
N SER A 135 7.93 -2.42 -11.91
CA SER A 135 8.79 -2.47 -13.09
C SER A 135 10.10 -3.17 -12.75
N ASP A 136 10.67 -3.88 -13.73
CA ASP A 136 12.01 -4.47 -13.69
C ASP A 136 13.01 -3.67 -14.53
N GLY A 137 12.61 -2.48 -15.00
CA GLY A 137 13.42 -1.62 -15.85
C GLY A 137 13.38 -1.97 -17.34
N VAL A 138 12.64 -3.01 -17.75
CA VAL A 138 12.60 -3.45 -19.15
C VAL A 138 11.19 -3.39 -19.74
N SER A 139 10.20 -4.02 -19.10
CA SER A 139 8.78 -3.92 -19.53
C SER A 139 7.78 -4.59 -18.60
N SER A 140 8.15 -4.92 -17.36
CA SER A 140 7.20 -5.65 -16.52
C SER A 140 6.05 -4.76 -16.06
N ILE A 141 4.82 -5.29 -16.16
CA ILE A 141 3.59 -4.75 -15.56
C ILE A 141 3.23 -5.47 -14.25
N LYS A 142 4.03 -6.47 -13.86
CA LYS A 142 3.80 -7.35 -12.70
C LYS A 142 5.11 -7.78 -12.05
N ARG A 143 5.12 -8.04 -10.74
CA ARG A 143 6.32 -8.49 -10.02
C ARG A 143 6.00 -9.59 -9.03
N LEU A 144 6.75 -10.69 -9.09
CA LEU A 144 6.58 -11.79 -8.13
C LEU A 144 6.97 -11.31 -6.74
N ILE A 145 6.10 -11.55 -5.76
CA ILE A 145 6.34 -11.25 -4.36
C ILE A 145 7.01 -12.47 -3.73
N THR A 146 8.31 -12.36 -3.47
CA THR A 146 9.14 -13.45 -2.91
C THR A 146 9.46 -13.27 -1.44
N GLY A 147 9.07 -12.14 -0.84
CA GLY A 147 9.34 -11.80 0.54
C GLY A 147 8.44 -10.66 1.00
N PRO A 148 8.66 -10.13 2.22
CA PRO A 148 7.86 -9.03 2.73
C PRO A 148 7.97 -7.81 1.81
N LEU A 149 6.95 -6.97 1.85
CA LEU A 149 6.92 -5.69 1.16
C LEU A 149 6.85 -4.58 2.21
N VAL A 150 7.72 -3.59 2.07
CA VAL A 150 7.78 -2.42 2.93
C VAL A 150 7.41 -1.20 2.10
N LEU A 151 6.29 -0.57 2.41
CA LEU A 151 5.93 0.73 1.87
C LEU A 151 6.84 1.79 2.50
N ASN A 152 7.27 2.76 1.70
CA ASN A 152 7.96 3.95 2.15
C ASN A 152 7.47 5.13 1.30
N ILE A 153 7.17 6.26 1.95
CA ILE A 153 6.87 7.51 1.26
C ILE A 153 7.86 8.56 1.76
N SER A 154 8.44 9.35 0.87
CA SER A 154 9.46 10.33 1.24
C SER A 154 9.33 11.63 0.45
N GLY A 155 10.00 12.69 0.90
CA GLY A 155 9.98 13.97 0.19
C GLY A 155 8.79 14.88 0.53
N ASN A 156 7.92 14.46 1.46
CA ASN A 156 6.88 15.31 2.01
C ASN A 156 7.43 16.13 3.19
N THR A 157 7.75 17.39 2.96
CA THR A 157 8.43 18.27 3.92
C THR A 157 7.55 19.42 4.42
N THR A 158 6.48 19.74 3.69
CA THR A 158 5.68 20.95 3.91
C THR A 158 4.56 20.77 4.94
N ASN A 159 3.94 19.59 5.03
CA ASN A 159 2.79 19.37 5.92
C ASN A 159 2.67 17.92 6.37
N SER A 160 2.00 17.69 7.49
CA SER A 160 1.51 16.34 7.78
C SER A 160 0.42 15.96 6.79
N ALA A 161 0.50 14.75 6.27
CA ALA A 161 -0.36 14.29 5.20
C ALA A 161 -1.01 12.92 5.45
N THR A 162 -2.18 12.66 4.92
CA THR A 162 -2.86 11.37 4.99
C THR A 162 -3.07 10.83 3.58
N GLY A 163 -3.10 9.51 3.44
CA GLY A 163 -3.42 8.88 2.18
C GLY A 163 -3.71 7.41 2.32
N THR A 164 -4.15 6.81 1.23
CA THR A 164 -4.43 5.38 1.12
C THR A 164 -3.59 4.81 -0.02
N VAL A 165 -2.86 3.74 0.27
CA VAL A 165 -2.16 2.91 -0.70
C VAL A 165 -2.92 1.59 -0.83
N THR A 166 -3.21 1.18 -2.05
CA THR A 166 -3.88 -0.09 -2.35
C THR A 166 -2.98 -0.94 -3.23
N LEU A 167 -2.61 -2.14 -2.77
CA LEU A 167 -1.97 -3.13 -3.61
C LEU A 167 -3.03 -4.03 -4.25
N ILE A 168 -2.87 -4.24 -5.55
CA ILE A 168 -3.61 -5.27 -6.29
C ILE A 168 -2.63 -6.36 -6.64
N ILE A 169 -2.87 -7.54 -6.09
CA ILE A 169 -2.07 -8.73 -6.32
C ILE A 169 -2.91 -9.81 -7.00
N GLU A 170 -2.29 -10.65 -7.81
CA GLU A 170 -2.96 -11.77 -8.51
C GLU A 170 -2.17 -13.06 -8.31
N PRO A 171 -2.82 -14.24 -8.36
CA PRO A 171 -2.13 -15.50 -8.17
C PRO A 171 -1.11 -15.74 -9.29
N THR A 172 -0.04 -16.47 -8.97
CA THR A 172 0.82 -17.06 -9.99
C THR A 172 0.05 -18.12 -10.80
N PRO A 173 0.35 -18.27 -12.12
CA PRO A 173 -0.23 -19.31 -12.97
C PRO A 173 -0.07 -20.73 -12.42
#